data_AF-A0A1V4QW66-F1
#
_entry.id   AF-A0A1V4QW66-F1
#
_cell.length_a   1.000
_cell.length_b   1.000
_cell.length_c   1.000
_cell.angle_alpha   90.00
_cell.angle_beta   90.00
_cell.angle_gamma   90.00
#
_symmetry.space_group_name_H-M   'P 1'
#
loop_
_entity.id
_entity.type
_entity.pdbx_description
1 polymer ?
#
loop_
_entity_poly.entity_id
_entity_poly.type
_entity_poly.pdbx_seq_one_letter_code
_entity_poly.pdbx_strand_id
1 'polypeptide(L)'
;MALAGACLLVAALSWSLAGTPRGPGTSVGPVSAGAESRAAASRSGPRHGRSSRWGLTEAQRAELVAFAKEHMPEQHQRLVKLLEDDPRRAGWLLWRLYRLYVGVRRYPPEVRRAAIARHQVRVAIYRAVRELRQARTAEQRQAVKARLADLLGQEFDHEQVVRDYEVKRLAEQVADLAAEIKRRRTDRAGVIEERLRRLLAARPGAKSRPVASRPSHPTSRPATGWPRHARRSRLWRKLSPEQAGEVLEYARQHLPELHKRLVKLRRRDPGRVMVTLEHLHGLVRRLRSMPAEVRDAAIVSRRLNVSIFSVARRAREAKDPAERKRRTAELRELLARQLQADQVVKEYRAKRLGRQLADLKAGMEARRRERAKIIAERLERLSRPQAVAPARPGARR
;
A
#
# COMPACT_ATOMS: atom_id res chain seq x y z
N MET A 1 -25.51 46.81 13.93
CA MET A 1 -25.05 46.46 12.58
C MET A 1 -24.33 45.12 12.64
N ALA A 2 -24.82 44.18 11.81
CA ALA A 2 -24.32 42.87 11.39
C ALA A 2 -23.52 41.98 12.37
N LEU A 3 -24.23 40.93 12.81
CA LEU A 3 -23.79 39.71 13.49
C LEU A 3 -23.16 38.68 12.53
N ALA A 4 -22.30 37.84 13.13
CA ALA A 4 -22.15 36.39 12.93
C ALA A 4 -21.60 35.80 11.61
N GLY A 5 -20.67 34.84 11.76
CA GLY A 5 -20.25 33.96 10.67
C GLY A 5 -19.10 33.00 11.01
N ALA A 6 -19.07 32.42 12.21
CA ALA A 6 -18.08 31.40 12.58
C ALA A 6 -18.48 30.02 12.02
N CYS A 7 -17.81 29.59 10.94
CA CYS A 7 -17.90 28.22 10.40
C CYS A 7 -16.62 27.44 10.71
N LEU A 8 -16.56 26.83 11.89
CA LEU A 8 -15.56 25.81 12.24
C LEU A 8 -16.14 24.41 11.99
N LEU A 9 -15.96 23.91 10.77
CA LEU A 9 -16.23 22.53 10.41
C LEU A 9 -15.10 21.64 10.95
N VAL A 10 -15.32 21.07 12.14
CA VAL A 10 -14.49 20.01 12.71
C VAL A 10 -14.80 18.70 11.95
N ALA A 11 -14.03 18.42 10.91
CA ALA A 11 -14.04 17.11 10.24
C ALA A 11 -13.27 16.09 11.10
N ALA A 12 -13.99 15.40 11.98
CA ALA A 12 -13.51 14.24 12.72
C ALA A 12 -13.18 13.08 11.75
N LEU A 13 -11.94 13.02 11.26
CA LEU A 13 -11.39 11.88 10.52
C LEU A 13 -11.17 10.69 11.48
N SER A 14 -12.27 10.00 11.74
CA SER A 14 -12.33 8.69 12.35
C SER A 14 -11.78 7.65 11.38
N TRP A 15 -10.48 7.34 11.50
CA TRP A 15 -9.94 6.09 10.93
C TRP A 15 -10.40 4.90 11.78
N SER A 16 -11.69 4.59 11.68
CA SER A 16 -12.27 3.33 12.14
C SER A 16 -12.33 2.36 10.96
N LEU A 17 -11.86 1.14 11.23
CA LEU A 17 -12.04 -0.05 10.42
C LEU A 17 -13.54 -0.31 10.23
N ALA A 18 -14.14 0.21 9.16
CA ALA A 18 -15.49 -0.14 8.75
C ALA A 18 -15.48 -1.55 8.14
N GLY A 19 -15.99 -2.51 8.90
CA GLY A 19 -16.39 -3.82 8.39
C GLY A 19 -17.57 -3.66 7.44
N THR A 20 -17.50 -4.31 6.28
CA THR A 20 -18.62 -4.41 5.36
C THR A 20 -19.66 -5.42 5.87
N PRO A 21 -20.97 -5.15 5.72
CA PRO A 21 -22.02 -6.08 6.09
C PRO A 21 -21.98 -7.34 5.22
N ARG A 22 -22.14 -8.51 5.87
CA ARG A 22 -22.42 -9.80 5.22
C ARG A 22 -23.90 -9.81 4.84
N GLY A 23 -24.20 -9.89 3.55
CA GLY A 23 -25.54 -10.27 3.08
C GLY A 23 -25.78 -11.78 3.23
N PRO A 24 -27.03 -12.22 3.45
CA PRO A 24 -27.38 -13.62 3.54
C PRO A 24 -27.32 -14.27 2.16
N GLY A 25 -26.84 -15.51 2.13
CA GLY A 25 -26.74 -16.33 0.92
C GLY A 25 -27.96 -17.20 0.72
N THR A 26 -28.32 -17.39 -0.55
CA THR A 26 -29.08 -18.53 -1.06
C THR A 26 -28.70 -18.74 -2.53
N SER A 27 -28.01 -19.83 -2.83
CA SER A 27 -28.32 -20.63 -4.02
C SER A 27 -27.71 -22.02 -3.86
N VAL A 28 -28.62 -22.98 -3.70
CA VAL A 28 -28.38 -24.42 -3.82
C VAL A 28 -28.43 -24.75 -5.32
N GLY A 29 -27.47 -25.52 -5.81
CA GLY A 29 -27.43 -26.01 -7.18
C GLY A 29 -26.58 -27.29 -7.27
N PRO A 30 -26.94 -28.22 -8.17
CA PRO A 30 -26.87 -29.65 -7.91
C PRO A 30 -25.51 -30.31 -8.20
N VAL A 31 -25.38 -31.48 -7.57
CA VAL A 31 -24.28 -32.44 -7.67
C VAL A 31 -24.27 -33.05 -9.07
N SER A 32 -23.15 -32.94 -9.78
CA SER A 32 -22.85 -33.78 -10.94
C SER A 32 -21.82 -34.83 -10.54
N ALA A 33 -22.25 -36.08 -10.66
CA ALA A 33 -21.46 -37.29 -10.54
C ALA A 33 -20.68 -37.55 -11.84
N GLY A 34 -19.55 -38.25 -11.72
CA GLY A 34 -18.91 -38.98 -12.82
C GLY A 34 -17.67 -38.32 -13.42
N ALA A 35 -16.48 -38.81 -13.03
CA ALA A 35 -15.36 -39.16 -13.94
C ALA A 35 -14.13 -39.60 -13.12
N GLU A 36 -14.10 -40.89 -12.83
CA GLU A 36 -12.99 -41.83 -13.04
C GLU A 36 -11.53 -41.33 -13.01
N SER A 37 -10.84 -41.80 -11.96
CA SER A 37 -9.66 -42.68 -12.07
C SER A 37 -8.60 -42.31 -13.12
N ARG A 38 -7.62 -41.51 -12.70
CA ARG A 38 -6.24 -41.67 -13.20
C ARG A 38 -5.28 -41.92 -12.05
N ALA A 39 -4.67 -43.09 -12.17
CA ALA A 39 -3.71 -43.71 -11.29
C ALA A 39 -2.58 -42.79 -10.81
N ALA A 40 -2.47 -42.75 -9.48
CA ALA A 40 -1.26 -42.85 -8.67
C ALA A 40 0.10 -42.78 -9.38
N ALA A 41 0.69 -41.58 -9.40
CA ALA A 41 2.12 -41.39 -9.22
C ALA A 41 2.31 -40.56 -7.95
N SER A 42 2.42 -41.25 -6.82
CA SER A 42 2.67 -40.74 -5.48
C SER A 42 4.04 -40.05 -5.41
N ARG A 43 4.11 -38.80 -5.87
CA ARG A 43 5.16 -37.87 -5.42
C ARG A 43 4.87 -37.48 -3.98
N SER A 44 5.26 -38.37 -3.08
CA SER A 44 5.41 -38.19 -1.63
C SER A 44 6.51 -37.17 -1.34
N GLY A 45 6.42 -35.97 -1.92
CA GLY A 45 7.22 -34.85 -1.46
C GLY A 45 6.75 -34.54 -0.03
N PRO A 46 7.67 -34.29 0.93
CA PRO A 46 7.29 -33.94 2.28
C PRO A 46 6.32 -32.78 2.18
N ARG A 47 5.06 -33.02 2.56
CA ARG A 47 4.08 -31.96 2.75
C ARG A 47 4.63 -31.13 3.89
N HIS A 48 5.47 -30.14 3.58
CA HIS A 48 5.89 -29.13 4.52
C HIS A 48 4.61 -28.60 5.13
N GLY A 49 4.37 -29.05 6.38
CA GLY A 49 3.12 -28.86 7.09
C GLY A 49 2.74 -27.41 6.98
N ARG A 50 1.46 -27.12 6.74
CA ARG A 50 0.87 -25.78 6.61
C ARG A 50 1.46 -24.85 7.65
N SER A 51 2.58 -24.22 7.33
CA SER A 51 3.46 -23.60 8.30
C SER A 51 2.82 -22.28 8.65
N SER A 52 2.09 -22.27 9.76
CA SER A 52 1.37 -21.13 10.31
C SER A 52 0.36 -20.51 9.33
N ARG A 53 -0.90 -20.43 9.77
CA ARG A 53 -1.97 -19.65 9.09
C ARG A 53 -1.54 -18.20 8.76
N TRP A 54 -0.48 -17.71 9.40
CA TRP A 54 0.05 -16.36 9.29
C TRP A 54 1.31 -16.25 8.42
N GLY A 55 1.90 -17.37 7.98
CA GLY A 55 2.96 -17.41 6.98
C GLY A 55 4.31 -16.81 7.41
N LEU A 56 4.64 -16.86 8.70
CA LEU A 56 5.97 -16.48 9.22
C LEU A 56 6.92 -17.66 9.14
N THR A 57 8.13 -17.43 8.64
CA THR A 57 9.22 -18.43 8.66
C THR A 57 9.79 -18.59 10.07
N GLU A 58 10.45 -19.71 10.36
CA GLU A 58 11.08 -19.93 11.68
C GLU A 58 12.14 -18.86 12.00
N ALA A 59 12.95 -18.47 11.02
CA ALA A 59 13.89 -17.35 11.17
C ALA A 59 13.19 -16.03 11.55
N GLN A 60 12.06 -15.71 10.92
CA GLN A 60 11.27 -14.52 11.27
C GLN A 60 10.69 -14.64 12.69
N ARG A 61 10.29 -15.83 13.13
CA ARG A 61 9.80 -16.02 14.50
C ARG A 61 10.91 -15.80 15.52
N ALA A 62 12.10 -16.34 15.28
CA ALA A 62 13.26 -16.13 16.13
C ALA A 62 13.63 -14.64 16.23
N GLU A 63 13.68 -13.92 15.11
CA GLU A 63 13.89 -12.46 15.08
C GLU A 63 12.84 -11.71 15.93
N LEU A 64 11.56 -12.12 15.86
CA LEU A 64 10.48 -11.48 16.60
C LEU A 64 10.51 -11.79 18.09
N VAL A 65 10.93 -13.00 18.48
CA VAL A 65 11.13 -13.37 19.89
C VAL A 65 12.27 -12.55 20.46
N ALA A 66 13.40 -12.42 19.75
CA ALA A 66 14.52 -11.58 20.16
C ALA A 66 14.11 -10.09 20.28
N PHE A 67 13.41 -9.56 19.28
CA PHE A 67 12.87 -8.20 19.29
C PHE A 67 11.92 -7.95 20.47
N ALA A 68 11.04 -8.92 20.77
CA ALA A 68 10.16 -8.83 21.92
C ALA A 68 10.95 -8.89 23.24
N LYS A 69 11.97 -9.75 23.34
CA LYS A 69 12.80 -9.87 24.55
C LYS A 69 13.52 -8.56 24.86
N GLU A 70 14.12 -7.93 23.85
CA GLU A 70 14.90 -6.70 23.99
C GLU A 70 14.02 -5.50 24.34
N HIS A 71 12.89 -5.34 23.64
CA HIS A 71 12.14 -4.08 23.71
C HIS A 71 10.80 -4.18 24.43
N MET A 72 10.27 -5.38 24.67
CA MET A 72 8.92 -5.61 25.18
C MET A 72 8.88 -6.85 26.08
N PRO A 73 9.60 -6.85 27.22
CA PRO A 73 9.86 -8.05 28.02
C PRO A 73 8.57 -8.72 28.52
N GLU A 74 7.53 -7.95 28.88
CA GLU A 74 6.24 -8.52 29.27
C GLU A 74 5.54 -9.25 28.11
N GLN A 75 5.60 -8.70 26.90
CA GLN A 75 5.04 -9.33 25.70
C GLN A 75 5.86 -10.56 25.32
N HIS A 76 7.17 -10.55 25.54
CA HIS A 76 8.03 -11.71 25.38
C HIS A 76 7.63 -12.83 26.35
N GLN A 77 7.52 -12.54 27.65
CA GLN A 77 7.08 -13.53 28.65
C GLN A 77 5.71 -14.12 28.28
N ARG A 78 4.77 -13.28 27.89
CA ARG A 78 3.45 -13.73 27.42
C ARG A 78 3.54 -14.59 26.15
N LEU A 79 4.42 -14.23 25.24
CA LEU A 79 4.62 -14.97 24.00
C LEU A 79 5.21 -16.35 24.26
N VAL A 80 6.21 -16.46 25.15
CA VAL A 80 6.81 -17.74 25.56
C VAL A 80 5.73 -18.65 26.15
N LYS A 81 4.96 -18.18 27.14
CA LYS A 81 3.84 -18.95 27.71
C LYS A 81 2.83 -19.37 26.64
N LEU A 82 2.44 -18.47 25.74
CA LEU A 82 1.51 -18.82 24.67
C LEU A 82 2.06 -19.83 23.66
N LEU A 83 3.38 -19.85 23.44
CA LEU A 83 3.99 -20.85 22.55
C LEU A 83 3.90 -22.26 23.15
N GLU A 84 3.93 -22.37 24.48
CA GLU A 84 3.72 -23.62 25.23
C GLU A 84 2.23 -23.98 25.30
N ASP A 85 1.38 -23.04 25.76
CA ASP A 85 -0.03 -23.30 26.08
C ASP A 85 -0.95 -23.37 24.85
N ASP A 86 -0.84 -22.40 23.92
CA ASP A 86 -1.72 -22.26 22.75
C ASP A 86 -0.97 -21.66 21.55
N PRO A 87 -0.31 -22.51 20.74
CA PRO A 87 0.44 -22.08 19.57
C PRO A 87 -0.38 -21.30 18.54
N ARG A 88 -1.71 -21.50 18.50
CA ARG A 88 -2.59 -20.76 17.57
C ARG A 88 -2.73 -19.31 18.00
N ARG A 89 -2.92 -19.06 19.30
CA ARG A 89 -2.94 -17.70 19.87
C ARG A 89 -1.56 -17.04 19.78
N ALA A 90 -0.48 -17.78 20.04
CA ALA A 90 0.88 -17.29 19.84
C ALA A 90 1.11 -16.82 18.40
N GLY A 91 0.63 -17.57 17.40
CA GLY A 91 0.73 -17.20 16.00
C GLY A 91 0.10 -15.83 15.66
N TRP A 92 -1.03 -15.50 16.28
CA TRP A 92 -1.67 -14.19 16.11
C TRP A 92 -0.85 -13.06 16.76
N LEU A 93 -0.31 -13.30 17.96
CA LEU A 93 0.55 -12.34 18.65
C LEU A 93 1.84 -12.08 17.86
N LEU A 94 2.49 -13.14 17.36
CA LEU A 94 3.65 -13.05 16.47
C LEU A 94 3.36 -12.22 15.22
N TRP A 95 2.21 -12.44 14.57
CA TRP A 95 1.83 -11.64 13.41
C TRP A 95 1.64 -10.15 13.74
N ARG A 96 1.07 -9.83 14.91
CA ARG A 96 0.93 -8.45 15.37
C ARG A 96 2.30 -7.81 15.64
N LEU A 97 3.21 -8.54 16.30
CA LEU A 97 4.59 -8.11 16.54
C LEU A 97 5.35 -7.94 15.22
N TYR A 98 5.15 -8.82 14.24
CA TYR A 98 5.75 -8.70 12.92
C TYR A 98 5.36 -7.41 12.21
N ARG A 99 4.08 -7.02 12.28
CA ARG A 99 3.62 -5.74 11.70
C ARG A 99 4.29 -4.54 12.37
N LEU A 100 4.48 -4.59 13.69
CA LEU A 100 5.21 -3.56 14.42
C LEU A 100 6.68 -3.53 13.99
N TYR A 101 7.38 -4.66 14.09
CA TYR A 101 8.79 -4.82 13.72
C TYR A 101 9.10 -4.31 12.31
N VAL A 102 8.35 -4.76 11.31
CA VAL A 102 8.52 -4.32 9.91
C VAL A 102 8.31 -2.81 9.75
N GLY A 103 7.39 -2.24 10.52
CA GLY A 103 7.14 -0.80 10.54
C GLY A 103 8.31 -0.02 11.15
N VAL A 104 8.78 -0.43 12.32
CA VAL A 104 9.75 0.37 13.12
C VAL A 104 11.22 0.14 12.73
N ARG A 105 11.56 -1.00 12.11
CA ARG A 105 12.96 -1.29 11.72
C ARG A 105 13.56 -0.30 10.73
N ARG A 106 12.72 0.44 10.00
CA ARG A 106 13.13 1.47 9.02
C ARG A 106 13.24 2.87 9.65
N TYR A 107 12.87 3.03 10.91
CA TYR A 107 12.98 4.31 11.60
C TYR A 107 14.39 4.52 12.16
N PRO A 108 14.82 5.79 12.25
CA PRO A 108 15.96 6.18 13.07
C PRO A 108 15.78 5.69 14.52
N PRO A 109 16.88 5.48 15.29
CA PRO A 109 16.81 4.92 16.64
C PRO A 109 15.83 5.63 17.58
N GLU A 110 15.84 6.97 17.60
CA GLU A 110 14.93 7.77 18.44
C GLU A 110 13.45 7.54 18.10
N VAL A 111 13.11 7.64 16.82
CA VAL A 111 11.74 7.43 16.32
C VAL A 111 11.29 5.98 16.51
N ARG A 112 12.23 5.02 16.37
CA ARG A 112 11.98 3.60 16.66
C ARG A 112 11.63 3.40 18.13
N ARG A 113 12.41 3.99 19.05
CA ARG A 113 12.13 3.95 20.50
C ARG A 113 10.75 4.54 20.80
N ALA A 114 10.42 5.72 20.26
CA ALA A 114 9.11 6.33 20.43
C ALA A 114 7.96 5.46 19.89
N ALA A 115 8.12 4.86 18.70
CA ALA A 115 7.11 3.98 18.11
C ALA A 115 6.87 2.71 18.92
N ILE A 116 7.92 2.13 19.51
CA ILE A 116 7.84 0.98 20.43
C ILE A 116 7.18 1.40 21.74
N ALA A 117 7.63 2.50 22.35
CA ALA A 117 7.05 3.02 23.59
C ALA A 117 5.55 3.32 23.43
N ARG A 118 5.14 3.95 22.33
CA ARG A 118 3.73 4.12 21.97
C ARG A 118 2.95 2.80 21.95
N HIS A 119 3.55 1.73 21.43
CA HIS A 119 2.91 0.41 21.41
C HIS A 119 2.72 -0.14 22.83
N GLN A 120 3.74 -0.03 23.68
CA GLN A 120 3.70 -0.47 25.07
C GLN A 120 2.63 0.31 25.85
N VAL A 121 2.61 1.64 25.73
CA VAL A 121 1.60 2.50 26.35
C VAL A 121 0.19 2.12 25.91
N ARG A 122 -0.04 1.81 24.62
CA ARG A 122 -1.34 1.30 24.17
C ARG A 122 -1.75 0.00 24.85
N VAL A 123 -0.81 -0.93 25.04
CA VAL A 123 -1.08 -2.17 25.78
C VAL A 123 -1.45 -1.86 27.23
N ALA A 124 -0.74 -0.93 27.87
CA ALA A 124 -1.04 -0.48 29.24
C ALA A 124 -2.42 0.19 29.34
N ILE A 125 -2.79 1.06 28.38
CA ILE A 125 -4.14 1.67 28.30
C ILE A 125 -5.21 0.57 28.25
N TYR A 126 -5.05 -0.46 27.42
CA TYR A 126 -6.03 -1.55 27.36
C TYR A 126 -6.16 -2.31 28.69
N ARG A 127 -5.08 -2.46 29.46
CA ARG A 127 -5.11 -3.08 30.79
C ARG A 127 -5.82 -2.17 31.80
N ALA A 128 -5.44 -0.90 31.86
CA ALA A 128 -6.05 0.08 32.76
C ALA A 128 -7.56 0.27 32.47
N VAL A 129 -8.00 0.18 31.20
CA VAL A 129 -9.44 0.16 30.87
C VAL A 129 -10.15 -1.08 31.43
N ARG A 130 -9.49 -2.24 31.48
CA ARG A 130 -10.07 -3.44 32.10
C ARG A 130 -10.12 -3.30 33.62
N GLU A 131 -9.06 -2.79 34.23
CA GLU A 131 -9.00 -2.48 35.66
C GLU A 131 -10.13 -1.50 36.05
N LEU A 132 -10.35 -0.44 35.25
CA LEU A 132 -11.41 0.53 35.49
C LEU A 132 -12.81 -0.10 35.49
N ARG A 133 -13.03 -1.14 34.67
CA ARG A 133 -14.30 -1.88 34.62
C ARG A 133 -14.48 -2.83 35.81
N GLN A 134 -13.38 -3.25 36.42
CA GLN A 134 -13.38 -4.17 37.56
C GLN A 134 -13.36 -3.43 38.91
N ALA A 135 -12.94 -2.16 38.91
CA ALA A 135 -12.88 -1.31 40.09
C ALA A 135 -14.28 -1.14 40.71
N ARG A 136 -14.39 -1.49 42.00
CA ARG A 136 -15.66 -1.50 42.74
C ARG A 136 -15.89 -0.20 43.50
N THR A 137 -14.83 0.43 43.99
CA THR A 137 -14.91 1.65 44.78
C THR A 137 -14.69 2.90 43.94
N ALA A 138 -15.25 4.04 44.37
CA ALA A 138 -15.05 5.32 43.71
C ALA A 138 -13.57 5.73 43.68
N GLU A 139 -12.85 5.48 44.78
CA GLU A 139 -11.41 5.75 44.90
C GLU A 139 -10.58 4.93 43.90
N GLN A 140 -10.83 3.61 43.80
CA GLN A 140 -10.15 2.75 42.82
C GLN A 140 -10.40 3.25 41.39
N ARG A 141 -11.65 3.63 41.09
CA ARG A 141 -12.00 4.17 39.78
C ARG A 141 -11.28 5.48 39.50
N GLN A 142 -11.18 6.37 40.49
CA GLN A 142 -10.49 7.64 40.34
C GLN A 142 -8.98 7.45 40.15
N ALA A 143 -8.35 6.54 40.91
CA ALA A 143 -6.94 6.20 40.75
C ALA A 143 -6.63 5.64 39.36
N VAL A 144 -7.46 4.70 38.86
CA VAL A 144 -7.29 4.14 37.51
C VAL A 144 -7.55 5.21 36.43
N LYS A 145 -8.49 6.13 36.63
CA LYS A 145 -8.71 7.27 35.71
C LYS A 145 -7.50 8.20 35.64
N ALA A 146 -6.89 8.54 36.78
CA ALA A 146 -5.67 9.35 36.82
C ALA A 146 -4.54 8.67 36.04
N ARG A 147 -4.28 7.39 36.32
CA ARG A 147 -3.30 6.58 35.56
C ARG A 147 -3.60 6.52 34.06
N LEU A 148 -4.88 6.41 33.68
CA LEU A 148 -5.29 6.44 32.27
C LEU A 148 -4.99 7.79 31.62
N ALA A 149 -5.19 8.91 32.32
CA ALA A 149 -4.86 10.23 31.83
C ALA A 149 -3.36 10.36 31.53
N ASP A 150 -2.51 9.89 32.45
CA ASP A 150 -1.05 9.89 32.28
C ASP A 150 -0.62 9.05 31.08
N LEU A 151 -1.15 7.82 30.96
CA LEU A 151 -0.86 6.95 29.82
C LEU A 151 -1.32 7.56 28.48
N LEU A 152 -2.47 8.25 28.46
CA LEU A 152 -2.95 8.96 27.27
C LEU A 152 -2.02 10.14 26.91
N GLY A 153 -1.48 10.84 27.90
CA GLY A 153 -0.45 11.85 27.72
C GLY A 153 0.81 11.27 27.07
N GLN A 154 1.35 10.19 27.63
CA GLN A 154 2.52 9.50 27.08
C GLN A 154 2.27 8.97 25.65
N GLU A 155 1.08 8.41 25.36
CA GLU A 155 0.73 7.97 24.01
C GLU A 155 0.77 9.13 23.02
N PHE A 156 0.24 10.28 23.43
CA PHE A 156 0.22 11.49 22.61
C PHE A 156 1.65 11.95 22.30
N ASP A 157 2.51 12.04 23.30
CA ASP A 157 3.87 12.56 23.15
C ASP A 157 4.72 11.63 22.25
N HIS A 158 4.62 10.32 22.43
CA HIS A 158 5.27 9.36 21.52
C HIS A 158 4.68 9.37 20.11
N GLU A 159 3.37 9.59 19.96
CA GLU A 159 2.75 9.77 18.65
C GLU A 159 3.29 11.03 17.95
N GLN A 160 3.49 12.14 18.68
CA GLN A 160 4.04 13.38 18.13
C GLN A 160 5.41 13.15 17.50
N VAL A 161 6.34 12.50 18.22
CA VAL A 161 7.68 12.19 17.72
C VAL A 161 7.65 11.41 16.40
N VAL A 162 6.80 10.39 16.31
CA VAL A 162 6.65 9.57 15.09
C VAL A 162 6.08 10.40 13.94
N ARG A 163 5.10 11.26 14.21
CA ARG A 163 4.47 12.10 13.20
C ARG A 163 5.38 13.23 12.73
N ASP A 164 6.18 13.82 13.60
CA ASP A 164 7.17 14.85 13.26
C ASP A 164 8.22 14.28 12.29
N TYR A 165 8.67 13.05 12.53
CA TYR A 165 9.53 12.34 11.58
C TYR A 165 8.84 12.09 10.22
N GLU A 166 7.56 11.71 10.21
CA GLU A 166 6.81 11.54 8.95
C GLU A 166 6.68 12.86 8.17
N VAL A 167 6.44 13.96 8.88
CA VAL A 167 6.41 15.33 8.33
C VAL A 167 7.78 15.70 7.75
N LYS A 168 8.87 15.45 8.48
CA LYS A 168 10.25 15.70 8.01
C LYS A 168 10.54 14.92 6.72
N ARG A 169 10.24 13.61 6.69
CA ARG A 169 10.45 12.77 5.50
C ARG A 169 9.61 13.24 4.30
N LEU A 170 8.37 13.69 4.52
CA LEU A 170 7.56 14.26 3.45
C LEU A 170 8.13 15.59 2.94
N ALA A 171 8.68 16.43 3.82
CA ALA A 171 9.36 17.66 3.45
C ALA A 171 10.59 17.38 2.57
N GLU A 172 11.42 16.41 2.96
CA GLU A 172 12.56 15.94 2.16
C GLU A 172 12.10 15.47 0.76
N GLN A 173 11.04 14.66 0.69
CA GLN A 173 10.49 14.20 -0.61
C GLN A 173 9.99 15.35 -1.50
N VAL A 174 9.39 16.38 -0.92
CA VAL A 174 8.96 17.57 -1.66
C VAL A 174 10.17 18.36 -2.17
N ALA A 175 11.21 18.53 -1.34
CA ALA A 175 12.45 19.19 -1.70
C ALA A 175 13.19 18.44 -2.83
N ASP A 176 13.33 17.12 -2.71
CA ASP A 176 13.96 16.26 -3.73
C ASP A 176 13.22 16.34 -5.07
N LEU A 177 11.88 16.29 -5.05
CA LEU A 177 11.07 16.44 -6.26
C LEU A 177 11.21 17.82 -6.89
N ALA A 178 11.26 18.88 -6.08
CA ALA A 178 11.46 20.24 -6.56
C ALA A 178 12.86 20.41 -7.18
N ALA A 179 13.89 19.85 -6.55
CA ALA A 179 15.25 19.83 -7.08
C ALA A 179 15.34 19.01 -8.38
N GLU A 180 14.68 17.85 -8.46
CA GLU A 180 14.62 17.05 -9.69
C GLU A 180 13.93 17.82 -10.83
N ILE A 181 12.83 18.50 -10.53
CA ILE A 181 12.12 19.37 -11.47
C ILE A 181 13.04 20.49 -11.98
N LYS A 182 13.74 21.20 -11.08
CA LYS A 182 14.66 22.27 -11.44
C LYS A 182 15.79 21.74 -12.32
N ARG A 183 16.44 20.65 -11.91
CA ARG A 183 17.52 20.00 -12.68
C ARG A 183 17.07 19.59 -14.08
N ARG A 184 15.88 19.00 -14.22
CA ARG A 184 15.35 18.59 -15.53
C ARG A 184 15.00 19.78 -16.43
N ARG A 185 14.59 20.91 -15.86
CA ARG A 185 14.35 22.15 -16.61
C ARG A 185 15.66 22.74 -17.13
N THR A 186 16.71 22.78 -16.30
CA THR A 186 18.02 23.33 -16.69
C THR A 186 18.78 22.41 -17.65
N ASP A 187 18.72 21.09 -17.43
CA ASP A 187 19.42 20.07 -18.23
C ASP A 187 18.44 19.35 -19.19
N ARG A 188 17.56 20.11 -19.85
CA ARG A 188 16.55 19.52 -20.74
C ARG A 188 17.21 18.75 -21.89
N ALA A 189 18.21 19.35 -22.52
CA ALA A 189 18.92 18.77 -23.65
C ALA A 189 19.66 17.48 -23.25
N GLY A 190 20.41 17.50 -22.14
CA GLY A 190 21.14 16.32 -21.67
C GLY A 190 20.21 15.14 -21.32
N VAL A 191 19.05 15.41 -20.70
CA VAL A 191 18.04 14.38 -20.41
C VAL A 191 17.47 13.77 -21.71
N ILE A 192 17.23 14.59 -22.73
CA ILE A 192 16.73 14.12 -24.04
C ILE A 192 17.82 13.26 -24.72
N GLU A 193 19.06 13.74 -24.79
CA GLU A 193 20.18 13.02 -25.42
C GLU A 193 20.49 11.71 -24.71
N GLU A 194 20.51 11.69 -23.37
CA GLU A 194 20.71 10.46 -22.62
C GLU A 194 19.63 9.43 -22.94
N ARG A 195 18.37 9.87 -22.98
CA ARG A 195 17.24 8.98 -23.27
C ARG A 195 17.24 8.52 -24.72
N LEU A 196 17.61 9.40 -25.65
CA LEU A 196 17.79 9.09 -27.07
C LEU A 196 18.86 8.01 -27.26
N ARG A 197 20.03 8.21 -26.63
CA ARG A 197 21.13 7.24 -26.61
C ARG A 197 20.67 5.88 -26.08
N ARG A 198 19.94 5.83 -24.95
CA ARG A 198 19.41 4.57 -24.39
C ARG A 198 18.41 3.86 -25.31
N LEU A 199 17.61 4.60 -26.08
CA LEU A 199 16.63 4.03 -27.00
C LEU A 199 17.27 3.49 -28.28
N LEU A 200 18.28 4.19 -28.79
CA LEU A 200 19.01 3.83 -30.01
C LEU A 200 20.10 2.79 -29.76
N ALA A 201 20.62 2.69 -28.54
CA ALA A 201 21.54 1.63 -28.16
C ALA A 201 20.92 0.27 -28.55
N ALA A 202 21.70 -0.53 -29.29
CA ALA A 202 21.35 -1.92 -29.52
C ALA A 202 21.05 -2.52 -28.16
N ARG A 203 19.86 -3.10 -28.01
CA ARG A 203 19.46 -3.71 -26.74
C ARG A 203 20.56 -4.73 -26.46
N PRO A 204 21.41 -4.55 -25.43
CA PRO A 204 22.60 -5.37 -25.23
C PRO A 204 22.11 -6.80 -25.27
N GLY A 205 22.60 -7.53 -26.27
CA GLY A 205 21.82 -8.52 -27.00
C GLY A 205 20.65 -9.08 -26.21
N ALA A 206 19.44 -8.92 -26.75
CA ALA A 206 18.50 -10.02 -26.64
C ALA A 206 19.01 -11.25 -27.43
N LYS A 207 20.34 -11.45 -27.58
CA LYS A 207 21.01 -12.75 -27.35
C LYS A 207 20.15 -13.36 -26.28
N SER A 208 19.28 -14.27 -26.71
CA SER A 208 18.36 -15.04 -25.90
C SER A 208 19.04 -15.12 -24.57
N ARG A 209 18.65 -14.29 -23.59
CA ARG A 209 19.23 -14.33 -22.25
C ARG A 209 19.07 -15.80 -21.98
N PRO A 210 20.17 -16.60 -22.01
CA PRO A 210 20.03 -17.98 -22.40
C PRO A 210 18.90 -18.43 -21.53
N VAL A 211 17.91 -19.08 -22.12
CA VAL A 211 17.22 -20.01 -21.28
C VAL A 211 18.33 -21.02 -20.95
N ALA A 212 19.36 -20.68 -20.14
CA ALA A 212 19.45 -21.14 -18.79
C ALA A 212 18.01 -21.44 -18.42
N SER A 213 17.55 -22.63 -18.87
CA SER A 213 17.20 -23.75 -18.03
C SER A 213 17.49 -23.26 -16.65
N ARG A 214 16.54 -22.45 -16.19
CA ARG A 214 16.68 -21.54 -15.08
C ARG A 214 17.16 -22.47 -14.02
N PRO A 215 18.49 -22.46 -13.67
CA PRO A 215 19.24 -23.64 -13.24
C PRO A 215 18.29 -24.33 -12.35
N SER A 216 17.85 -25.53 -12.76
CA SER A 216 16.83 -26.31 -12.06
C SER A 216 17.32 -26.32 -10.64
N HIS A 217 16.90 -25.30 -9.90
CA HIS A 217 17.53 -24.99 -8.64
C HIS A 217 17.15 -26.26 -7.90
N PRO A 218 18.13 -27.05 -7.42
CA PRO A 218 17.79 -28.19 -6.61
C PRO A 218 16.75 -27.67 -5.64
N THR A 219 15.61 -28.35 -5.64
CA THR A 219 14.33 -27.95 -5.09
C THR A 219 14.35 -27.74 -3.57
N SER A 220 15.51 -27.39 -3.01
CA SER A 220 15.80 -26.88 -1.68
C SER A 220 15.56 -25.38 -1.54
N ARG A 221 14.89 -24.72 -2.50
CA ARG A 221 14.11 -23.53 -2.15
C ARG A 221 12.88 -24.04 -1.40
N PRO A 222 12.79 -23.89 -0.06
CA PRO A 222 11.75 -24.51 0.75
C PRO A 222 10.40 -24.17 0.12
N ALA A 223 9.53 -25.17 0.00
CA ALA A 223 8.23 -25.05 -0.65
C ALA A 223 7.29 -24.12 0.14
N THR A 224 7.59 -22.83 0.19
CA THR A 224 6.64 -21.77 0.50
C THR A 224 5.72 -21.65 -0.73
N GLY A 225 4.85 -22.64 -0.87
CA GLY A 225 3.97 -22.88 -2.00
C GLY A 225 2.89 -21.83 -2.13
N TRP A 226 3.23 -20.71 -2.76
CA TRP A 226 2.22 -19.83 -3.36
C TRP A 226 2.70 -19.40 -4.74
N PRO A 227 1.99 -19.77 -5.82
CA PRO A 227 2.22 -19.18 -7.13
C PRO A 227 2.11 -17.66 -6.95
N ARG A 228 3.18 -16.91 -7.27
CA ARG A 228 3.18 -15.43 -7.19
C ARG A 228 2.02 -14.80 -7.97
N HIS A 229 1.45 -15.54 -8.93
CA HIS A 229 0.29 -15.15 -9.72
C HIS A 229 -1.06 -15.48 -9.03
N ALA A 230 -1.16 -16.58 -8.27
CA ALA A 230 -2.39 -17.01 -7.62
C ALA A 230 -2.74 -16.24 -6.33
N ARG A 231 -1.76 -15.62 -5.67
CA ARG A 231 -2.02 -14.77 -4.49
C ARG A 231 -2.48 -13.36 -4.85
N ARG A 232 -2.16 -12.89 -6.06
CA ARG A 232 -2.70 -11.63 -6.56
C ARG A 232 -4.17 -11.82 -6.94
N SER A 233 -4.54 -12.87 -7.66
CA SER A 233 -5.92 -13.06 -8.16
C SER A 233 -7.03 -13.15 -7.11
N ARG A 234 -6.74 -13.45 -5.83
CA ARG A 234 -7.77 -13.52 -4.77
C ARG A 234 -8.10 -12.19 -4.09
N LEU A 235 -7.27 -11.15 -4.25
CA LEU A 235 -7.48 -9.84 -3.62
C LEU A 235 -7.83 -8.72 -4.61
N TRP A 236 -7.63 -8.95 -5.91
CA TRP A 236 -8.21 -8.08 -6.93
C TRP A 236 -9.66 -8.50 -7.09
N ARG A 237 -10.60 -7.66 -6.65
CA ARG A 237 -11.99 -7.78 -7.08
C ARG A 237 -11.95 -7.83 -8.61
N LYS A 238 -12.39 -8.94 -9.20
CA LYS A 238 -12.54 -9.06 -10.65
C LYS A 238 -13.27 -7.80 -11.13
N LEU A 239 -12.72 -7.14 -12.14
CA LEU A 239 -13.39 -6.00 -12.75
C LEU A 239 -14.82 -6.41 -13.13
N SER A 240 -15.82 -5.60 -12.78
CA SER A 240 -17.16 -5.84 -13.32
C SER A 240 -17.14 -5.67 -14.84
N PRO A 241 -18.05 -6.33 -15.59
CA PRO A 241 -18.17 -6.12 -17.04
C PRO A 241 -18.33 -4.64 -17.42
N GLU A 242 -19.09 -3.89 -16.63
CA GLU A 242 -19.29 -2.44 -16.79
C GLU A 242 -17.98 -1.66 -16.64
N GLN A 243 -17.20 -1.92 -15.58
CA GLN A 243 -15.88 -1.31 -15.39
C GLN A 243 -14.93 -1.65 -16.53
N ALA A 244 -15.03 -2.87 -17.09
CA ALA A 244 -14.21 -3.27 -18.23
C ALA A 244 -14.60 -2.50 -19.49
N GLY A 245 -15.91 -2.33 -19.73
CA GLY A 245 -16.45 -1.50 -20.82
C GLY A 245 -15.99 -0.05 -20.71
N GLU A 246 -16.11 0.54 -19.51
CA GLU A 246 -15.67 1.91 -19.24
C GLU A 246 -14.17 2.13 -19.54
N VAL A 247 -13.32 1.19 -19.12
CA VAL A 247 -11.88 1.25 -19.37
C VAL A 247 -11.56 1.09 -20.86
N LEU A 248 -12.29 0.23 -21.57
CA LEU A 248 -12.15 0.06 -23.01
C LEU A 248 -12.57 1.32 -23.77
N GLU A 249 -13.69 1.94 -23.39
CA GLU A 249 -14.15 3.21 -23.97
C GLU A 249 -13.16 4.34 -23.72
N TYR A 250 -12.66 4.46 -22.49
CA TYR A 250 -11.62 5.41 -22.17
C TYR A 250 -10.36 5.17 -23.03
N ALA A 251 -9.93 3.91 -23.18
CA ALA A 251 -8.80 3.57 -24.02
C ALA A 251 -9.09 3.88 -25.50
N ARG A 252 -10.33 3.69 -25.98
CA ARG A 252 -10.75 4.02 -27.35
C ARG A 252 -10.58 5.52 -27.62
N GLN A 253 -11.09 6.36 -26.73
CA GLN A 253 -11.04 7.83 -26.86
C GLN A 253 -9.62 8.38 -26.66
N HIS A 254 -8.93 7.96 -25.60
CA HIS A 254 -7.69 8.61 -25.17
C HIS A 254 -6.43 7.84 -25.53
N LEU A 255 -6.49 6.55 -25.87
CA LEU A 255 -5.31 5.71 -26.14
C LEU A 255 -5.58 4.72 -27.29
N PRO A 256 -5.92 5.19 -28.50
CA PRO A 256 -6.47 4.34 -29.57
C PRO A 256 -5.56 3.17 -29.96
N GLU A 257 -4.23 3.37 -29.96
CA GLU A 257 -3.27 2.30 -30.23
C GLU A 257 -3.24 1.23 -29.13
N LEU A 258 -3.46 1.61 -27.87
CA LEU A 258 -3.60 0.65 -26.78
C LEU A 258 -4.92 -0.10 -26.89
N HIS A 259 -6.02 0.59 -27.23
CA HIS A 259 -7.32 -0.03 -27.48
C HIS A 259 -7.23 -1.10 -28.58
N LYS A 260 -6.63 -0.79 -29.73
CA LYS A 260 -6.37 -1.77 -30.81
C LYS A 260 -5.62 -3.01 -30.30
N ARG A 261 -4.60 -2.82 -29.44
CA ARG A 261 -3.85 -3.92 -28.83
C ARG A 261 -4.70 -4.74 -27.86
N LEU A 262 -5.55 -4.10 -27.06
CA LEU A 262 -6.46 -4.79 -26.14
C LEU A 262 -7.48 -5.64 -26.89
N VAL A 263 -8.06 -5.12 -27.99
CA VAL A 263 -8.98 -5.88 -28.85
C VAL A 263 -8.29 -7.12 -29.44
N LYS A 264 -7.06 -6.97 -29.97
CA LYS A 264 -6.28 -8.10 -30.49
C LYS A 264 -5.92 -9.11 -29.38
N LEU A 265 -5.50 -8.61 -28.22
CA LEU A 265 -5.13 -9.44 -27.08
C LEU A 265 -6.34 -10.20 -26.54
N ARG A 266 -7.54 -9.63 -26.60
CA ARG A 266 -8.79 -10.25 -26.12
C ARG A 266 -9.10 -11.54 -26.87
N ARG A 267 -8.80 -11.58 -28.16
CA ARG A 267 -8.96 -12.77 -29.02
C ARG A 267 -7.90 -13.84 -28.75
N ARG A 268 -6.68 -13.45 -28.37
CA ARG A 268 -5.53 -14.37 -28.19
C ARG A 268 -5.41 -14.92 -26.78
N ASP A 269 -5.64 -14.08 -25.77
CA ASP A 269 -5.42 -14.37 -24.36
C ASP A 269 -6.36 -13.50 -23.49
N PRO A 270 -7.60 -13.95 -23.25
CA PRO A 270 -8.58 -13.19 -22.47
C PRO A 270 -8.14 -12.98 -21.02
N GLY A 271 -7.40 -13.92 -20.43
CA GLY A 271 -6.88 -13.80 -19.06
C GLY A 271 -5.89 -12.63 -18.93
N ARG A 272 -4.97 -12.49 -19.89
CA ARG A 272 -4.02 -11.38 -19.91
C ARG A 272 -4.66 -10.03 -20.22
N VAL A 273 -5.75 -9.99 -20.99
CA VAL A 273 -6.55 -8.76 -21.16
C VAL A 273 -7.13 -8.31 -19.84
N MET A 274 -7.74 -9.20 -19.06
CA MET A 274 -8.35 -8.81 -17.77
C MET A 274 -7.33 -8.19 -16.82
N VAL A 275 -6.14 -8.78 -16.70
CA VAL A 275 -5.05 -8.21 -15.90
C VAL A 275 -4.63 -6.83 -16.43
N THR A 276 -4.63 -6.64 -17.75
CA THR A 276 -4.30 -5.34 -18.36
C THR A 276 -5.39 -4.30 -18.10
N LEU A 277 -6.66 -4.69 -18.21
CA LEU A 277 -7.81 -3.84 -17.91
C LEU A 277 -7.85 -3.43 -16.44
N GLU A 278 -7.51 -4.33 -15.51
CA GLU A 278 -7.38 -4.00 -14.08
C GLU A 278 -6.31 -2.93 -13.82
N HIS A 279 -5.14 -3.07 -14.45
CA HIS A 279 -4.10 -2.04 -14.36
C HIS A 279 -4.55 -0.70 -14.95
N LEU A 280 -5.30 -0.73 -16.06
CA LEU A 280 -5.83 0.47 -16.70
C LEU A 280 -6.98 1.09 -15.90
N HIS A 281 -7.85 0.31 -15.26
CA HIS A 281 -8.89 0.82 -14.38
C HIS A 281 -8.30 1.65 -13.24
N GLY A 282 -7.26 1.11 -12.58
CA GLY A 282 -6.54 1.86 -11.53
C GLY A 282 -5.87 3.14 -12.06
N LEU A 283 -5.48 3.17 -13.34
CA LEU A 283 -4.98 4.37 -13.99
C LEU A 283 -6.10 5.38 -14.29
N VAL A 284 -7.20 4.95 -14.91
CA VAL A 284 -8.35 5.81 -15.27
C VAL A 284 -8.88 6.50 -14.03
N ARG A 285 -9.07 5.76 -12.93
CA ARG A 285 -9.49 6.34 -11.64
C ARG A 285 -8.54 7.43 -11.14
N ARG A 286 -7.22 7.21 -11.26
CA ARG A 286 -6.22 8.23 -10.89
C ARG A 286 -6.28 9.44 -11.81
N LEU A 287 -6.39 9.26 -13.12
CA LEU A 287 -6.44 10.35 -14.08
C LEU A 287 -7.70 11.20 -13.93
N ARG A 288 -8.86 10.58 -13.66
CA ARG A 288 -10.11 11.31 -13.40
C ARG A 288 -10.07 12.17 -12.13
N SER A 289 -9.28 11.78 -11.13
CA SER A 289 -9.08 12.58 -9.92
C SER A 289 -8.11 13.76 -10.10
N MET A 290 -7.48 13.91 -11.27
CA MET A 290 -6.55 15.01 -11.56
C MET A 290 -7.28 16.18 -12.24
N PRO A 291 -6.78 17.43 -12.06
CA PRO A 291 -7.22 18.57 -12.86
C PRO A 291 -7.10 18.29 -14.37
N ALA A 292 -7.97 18.90 -15.18
CA ALA A 292 -8.05 18.64 -16.62
C ALA A 292 -6.69 18.78 -17.33
N GLU A 293 -5.98 19.89 -17.11
CA GLU A 293 -4.65 20.13 -17.70
C GLU A 293 -3.63 19.02 -17.38
N VAL A 294 -3.61 18.56 -16.13
CA VAL A 294 -2.68 17.51 -15.67
C VAL A 294 -3.06 16.16 -16.24
N ARG A 295 -4.36 15.88 -16.31
CA ARG A 295 -4.91 14.67 -16.91
C ARG A 295 -4.55 14.61 -18.39
N ASP A 296 -4.69 15.71 -19.12
CA ASP A 296 -4.40 15.79 -20.54
C ASP A 296 -2.90 15.63 -20.80
N ALA A 297 -2.04 16.29 -20.01
CA ALA A 297 -0.59 16.07 -20.06
C ALA A 297 -0.22 14.59 -19.80
N ALA A 298 -0.85 13.94 -18.82
CA ALA A 298 -0.61 12.53 -18.54
C ALA A 298 -1.07 11.60 -19.68
N ILE A 299 -2.17 11.94 -20.37
CA ILE A 299 -2.64 11.21 -21.56
C ILE A 299 -1.65 11.40 -22.72
N VAL A 300 -1.22 12.64 -22.97
CA VAL A 300 -0.24 12.98 -24.01
C VAL A 300 1.07 12.23 -23.79
N SER A 301 1.63 12.25 -22.57
CA SER A 301 2.85 11.50 -22.24
C SER A 301 2.73 10.01 -22.56
N ARG A 302 1.57 9.40 -22.26
CA ARG A 302 1.30 7.99 -22.56
C ARG A 302 1.20 7.71 -24.05
N ARG A 303 0.50 8.57 -24.81
CA ARG A 303 0.42 8.47 -26.27
C ARG A 303 1.81 8.54 -26.89
N LEU A 304 2.59 9.56 -26.51
CA LEU A 304 3.96 9.77 -26.99
C LEU A 304 4.86 8.57 -26.68
N ASN A 305 4.71 7.94 -25.51
CA ASN A 305 5.50 6.75 -25.17
C ASN A 305 5.34 5.62 -26.20
N VAL A 306 4.12 5.41 -26.73
CA VAL A 306 3.88 4.39 -27.78
C VAL A 306 4.58 4.78 -29.09
N SER A 307 4.46 6.04 -29.50
CA SER A 307 5.11 6.56 -30.72
C SER A 307 6.64 6.50 -30.63
N ILE A 308 7.21 6.90 -29.49
CA ILE A 308 8.65 6.86 -29.21
C ILE A 308 9.21 5.45 -29.41
N PHE A 309 8.58 4.41 -28.88
CA PHE A 309 9.05 3.04 -29.08
C PHE A 309 8.92 2.58 -30.55
N SER A 310 7.89 3.01 -31.26
CA SER A 310 7.72 2.70 -32.70
C SER A 310 8.82 3.36 -33.54
N VAL A 311 9.05 4.65 -33.35
CA VAL A 311 10.08 5.42 -34.08
C VAL A 311 11.49 4.93 -33.72
N ALA A 312 11.77 4.68 -32.44
CA ALA A 312 13.06 4.13 -32.00
C ALA A 312 13.35 2.73 -32.56
N ARG A 313 12.31 1.92 -32.80
CA ARG A 313 12.47 0.63 -33.49
C ARG A 313 12.85 0.86 -34.96
N ARG A 314 12.08 1.67 -35.68
CA ARG A 314 12.37 2.00 -37.11
C ARG A 314 13.74 2.63 -37.29
N ALA A 315 14.14 3.55 -36.41
CA ALA A 315 15.45 4.18 -36.43
C ALA A 315 16.61 3.18 -36.30
N ARG A 316 16.42 2.08 -35.57
CA ARG A 316 17.43 1.02 -35.41
C ARG A 316 17.44 0.03 -36.58
N GLU A 317 16.29 -0.17 -37.21
CA GLU A 317 16.12 -1.08 -38.35
C GLU A 317 16.46 -0.41 -39.69
N ALA A 318 16.51 0.94 -39.75
CA ALA A 318 16.85 1.71 -40.94
C ALA A 318 18.28 1.42 -41.40
N LYS A 319 18.41 0.95 -42.65
CA LYS A 319 19.70 0.68 -43.31
C LYS A 319 20.32 1.96 -43.89
N ASP A 320 19.48 2.85 -44.43
CA ASP A 320 19.91 4.13 -44.97
C ASP A 320 20.31 5.11 -43.84
N PRO A 321 21.55 5.65 -43.84
CA PRO A 321 21.97 6.64 -42.86
C PRO A 321 21.12 7.92 -42.87
N ALA A 322 20.61 8.35 -44.04
CA ALA A 322 19.77 9.55 -44.14
C ALA A 322 18.40 9.32 -43.48
N GLU A 323 17.74 8.19 -43.77
CA GLU A 323 16.52 7.79 -43.06
C GLU A 323 16.76 7.67 -41.55
N ARG A 324 17.84 7.01 -41.13
CA ARG A 324 18.18 6.86 -39.70
C ARG A 324 18.35 8.22 -39.02
N LYS A 325 19.01 9.19 -39.67
CA LYS A 325 19.15 10.57 -39.19
C LYS A 325 17.79 11.27 -39.05
N ARG A 326 16.91 11.14 -40.06
CA ARG A 326 15.54 11.69 -40.02
C ARG A 326 14.72 11.11 -38.86
N ARG A 327 14.73 9.79 -38.68
CA ARG A 327 14.02 9.11 -37.57
C ARG A 327 14.59 9.49 -36.20
N THR A 328 15.90 9.72 -36.12
CA THR A 328 16.56 10.17 -34.89
C THR A 328 16.11 11.59 -34.51
N ALA A 329 15.97 12.49 -35.50
CA ALA A 329 15.43 13.83 -35.28
C ALA A 329 13.95 13.79 -34.83
N GLU A 330 13.12 12.98 -35.51
CA GLU A 330 11.71 12.73 -35.11
C GLU A 330 11.63 12.22 -33.65
N LEU A 331 12.49 11.28 -33.29
CA LEU A 331 12.56 10.72 -31.94
C LEU A 331 12.92 11.79 -30.89
N ARG A 332 13.86 12.68 -31.21
CA ARG A 332 14.26 13.79 -30.34
C ARG A 332 13.09 14.74 -30.07
N GLU A 333 12.30 15.08 -31.10
CA GLU A 333 11.11 15.93 -30.96
C GLU A 333 10.03 15.26 -30.07
N LEU A 334 9.75 13.97 -30.30
CA LEU A 334 8.79 13.23 -29.48
C LEU A 334 9.23 13.15 -28.01
N LEU A 335 10.52 12.94 -27.75
CA LEU A 335 11.09 12.96 -26.41
C LEU A 335 10.97 14.34 -25.75
N ALA A 336 11.21 15.41 -26.50
CA ALA A 336 11.08 16.78 -26.00
C ALA A 336 9.64 17.11 -25.57
N ARG A 337 8.65 16.68 -26.36
CA ARG A 337 7.21 16.82 -26.05
C ARG A 337 6.81 15.96 -24.86
N GLN A 338 7.30 14.72 -24.79
CA GLN A 338 6.99 13.83 -23.66
C GLN A 338 7.55 14.40 -22.36
N LEU A 339 8.78 14.92 -22.38
CA LEU A 339 9.41 15.50 -21.20
C LEU A 339 8.60 16.70 -20.67
N GLN A 340 8.08 17.56 -21.56
CA GLN A 340 7.21 18.67 -21.18
C GLN A 340 5.90 18.18 -20.55
N ALA A 341 5.26 17.16 -21.13
CA ALA A 341 4.06 16.57 -20.56
C ALA A 341 4.30 15.92 -19.18
N ASP A 342 5.41 15.20 -19.03
CA ASP A 342 5.84 14.60 -17.76
C ASP A 342 6.14 15.69 -16.70
N GLN A 343 6.70 16.82 -17.13
CA GLN A 343 7.02 17.95 -16.27
C GLN A 343 5.78 18.55 -15.61
N VAL A 344 4.70 18.76 -16.36
CA VAL A 344 3.39 19.23 -15.84
C VAL A 344 2.87 18.27 -14.75
N VAL A 345 2.90 16.97 -15.03
CA VAL A 345 2.42 15.95 -14.08
C VAL A 345 3.27 15.92 -12.80
N LYS A 346 4.59 16.06 -12.94
CA LYS A 346 5.52 16.11 -11.79
C LYS A 346 5.32 17.35 -10.94
N GLU A 347 5.15 18.51 -11.55
CA GLU A 347 4.89 19.77 -10.83
C GLU A 347 3.58 19.71 -10.04
N TYR A 348 2.52 19.19 -10.66
CA TYR A 348 1.26 18.96 -9.94
C TYR A 348 1.46 18.02 -8.75
N ARG A 349 2.22 16.92 -8.91
CA ARG A 349 2.51 16.00 -7.81
C ARG A 349 3.29 16.68 -6.69
N ALA A 350 4.30 17.49 -7.01
CA ALA A 350 5.06 18.25 -6.03
C ALA A 350 4.17 19.24 -5.28
N LYS A 351 3.34 20.02 -5.98
CA LYS A 351 2.35 20.94 -5.39
C LYS A 351 1.37 20.21 -4.47
N ARG A 352 0.83 19.06 -4.89
CA ARG A 352 -0.09 18.25 -4.08
C ARG A 352 0.57 17.72 -2.81
N LEU A 353 1.81 17.22 -2.89
CA LEU A 353 2.57 16.78 -1.72
C LEU A 353 2.88 17.95 -0.78
N GLY A 354 3.20 19.13 -1.33
CA GLY A 354 3.39 20.36 -0.55
C GLY A 354 2.14 20.75 0.25
N ARG A 355 0.95 20.68 -0.37
CA ARG A 355 -0.32 20.90 0.35
C ARG A 355 -0.55 19.87 1.46
N GLN A 356 -0.36 18.58 1.15
CA GLN A 356 -0.49 17.52 2.16
C GLN A 356 0.47 17.71 3.33
N LEU A 357 1.70 18.18 3.08
CA LEU A 357 2.67 18.51 4.11
C LEU A 357 2.21 19.70 4.96
N ALA A 358 1.70 20.76 4.34
CA ALA A 358 1.16 21.91 5.04
C ALA A 358 -0.04 21.53 5.93
N ASP A 359 -0.99 20.76 5.40
CA ASP A 359 -2.15 20.26 6.13
C ASP A 359 -1.73 19.39 7.33
N LEU A 360 -0.74 18.51 7.14
CA LEU A 360 -0.21 17.68 8.22
C LEU A 360 0.47 18.51 9.30
N LYS A 361 1.28 19.51 8.93
CA LYS A 361 1.91 20.42 9.89
C LYS A 361 0.86 21.21 10.68
N ALA A 362 -0.11 21.80 10.00
CA ALA A 362 -1.20 22.54 10.63
C ALA A 362 -2.02 21.64 11.57
N GLY A 363 -2.37 20.42 11.15
CA GLY A 363 -3.08 19.46 11.98
C GLY A 363 -2.28 18.99 13.19
N MET A 364 -0.96 18.87 13.07
CA MET A 364 -0.07 18.53 14.18
C MET A 364 -0.01 19.67 15.22
N GLU A 365 0.18 20.91 14.77
CA GLU A 365 0.17 22.10 15.62
C GLU A 365 -1.18 22.29 16.33
N ALA A 366 -2.29 22.16 15.60
CA ALA A 366 -3.62 22.21 16.19
C ALA A 366 -3.79 21.16 17.29
N ARG A 367 -3.36 19.91 17.04
CA ARG A 367 -3.41 18.84 18.04
C ARG A 367 -2.55 19.12 19.26
N ARG A 368 -1.38 19.76 19.11
CA ARG A 368 -0.52 20.15 20.24
C ARG A 368 -1.23 21.16 21.13
N ARG A 369 -1.86 22.18 20.54
CA ARG A 369 -2.68 23.17 21.26
C ARG A 369 -3.87 22.52 21.96
N GLU A 370 -4.51 21.54 21.30
CA GLU A 370 -5.67 20.82 21.82
C GLU A 370 -5.31 19.58 22.66
N ARG A 371 -4.04 19.37 23.04
CA ARG A 371 -3.57 18.14 23.71
C ARG A 371 -4.43 17.78 24.92
N ALA A 372 -4.65 18.74 25.82
CA ALA A 372 -5.43 18.52 27.03
C ALA A 372 -6.88 18.12 26.73
N LYS A 373 -7.53 18.82 25.78
CA LYS A 373 -8.89 18.51 25.32
C LYS A 373 -8.99 17.10 24.73
N ILE A 374 -8.06 16.73 23.84
CA ILE A 374 -8.03 15.40 23.21
C ILE A 374 -7.86 14.30 24.27
N ILE A 375 -7.00 14.51 25.27
CA ILE A 375 -6.80 13.56 26.37
C ILE A 375 -8.08 13.43 27.19
N ALA A 376 -8.72 14.55 27.56
CA ALA A 376 -9.96 14.57 28.33
C ALA A 376 -11.10 13.85 27.60
N GLU A 377 -11.33 14.16 26.31
CA GLU A 377 -12.36 13.49 25.49
C GLU A 377 -12.12 11.98 25.36
N ARG A 378 -10.85 11.58 25.17
CA ARG A 378 -10.49 10.15 25.11
C ARG A 378 -10.70 9.46 26.46
N LEU A 379 -10.31 10.11 27.55
CA LEU A 379 -10.49 9.60 28.91
C LEU A 379 -11.97 9.42 29.22
N GLU A 380 -12.80 10.40 28.89
CA GLU A 380 -14.24 10.34 29.04
C GLU A 380 -14.82 9.15 28.26
N ARG A 381 -14.49 9.04 26.96
CA ARG A 381 -14.95 7.94 26.10
C ARG A 381 -14.54 6.56 26.62
N LEU A 382 -13.32 6.42 27.17
CA LEU A 382 -12.84 5.16 27.75
C LEU A 382 -13.46 4.86 29.11
N SER A 383 -13.88 5.88 29.84
CA SER A 383 -14.53 5.78 31.15
C SER A 383 -16.03 5.50 31.07
N ARG A 384 -16.67 5.83 29.94
CA ARG A 384 -18.08 5.55 29.72
C ARG A 384 -18.34 4.03 29.83
N PRO A 385 -19.36 3.60 30.61
CA PRO A 385 -19.78 2.21 30.61
C PRO A 385 -20.05 1.77 29.16
N GLN A 386 -19.50 0.63 28.76
CA GLN A 386 -19.89 0.06 27.47
C GLN A 386 -21.37 -0.28 27.59
N ALA A 387 -22.22 0.41 26.82
CA ALA A 387 -23.61 0.01 26.69
C ALA A 387 -23.60 -1.49 26.38
N VAL A 388 -24.26 -2.28 27.24
CA VAL A 388 -24.39 -3.71 27.03
C VAL A 388 -25.04 -3.84 25.67
N ALA A 389 -24.31 -4.36 24.68
CA ALA A 389 -24.86 -4.52 23.35
C ALA A 389 -26.16 -5.30 23.51
N PRO A 390 -27.29 -4.81 22.97
CA PRO A 390 -28.57 -5.48 23.15
C PRO A 390 -28.37 -6.95 22.79
N ALA A 391 -28.81 -7.84 23.68
CA ALA A 391 -28.68 -9.28 23.48
C ALA A 391 -29.16 -9.58 22.07
N ARG A 392 -28.31 -10.20 21.23
CA ARG A 392 -28.67 -10.47 19.84
C ARG A 392 -29.95 -11.30 19.84
N PRO A 393 -31.09 -10.78 19.34
CA PRO A 393 -32.32 -11.55 19.32
C PRO A 393 -32.07 -12.79 18.46
N GLY A 394 -32.26 -13.98 19.04
CA GLY A 394 -32.10 -15.26 18.34
C GLY A 394 -30.84 -16.07 18.66
N ALA A 395 -29.99 -15.67 19.61
CA ALA A 395 -29.04 -16.61 20.21
C ALA A 395 -29.80 -17.56 21.17
N ARG A 396 -30.60 -18.48 20.61
CA ARG A 396 -31.21 -19.59 21.36
C ARG A 396 -30.06 -20.41 21.95
N ARG A 397 -30.14 -20.67 23.26
CA ARG A 397 -29.17 -21.47 24.01
C ARG A 397 -29.19 -22.93 23.56
#